data_AF-A0A8I1FVR6-F1
#
_entry.id   AF-A0A8I1FVR6-F1
#
_cell.length_a   1.000
_cell.length_b   1.000
_cell.length_c   1.000
_cell.angle_alpha   90.00
_cell.angle_beta   90.00
_cell.angle_gamma   90.00
#
_symmetry.space_group_name_H-M   'P 1'
#
loop_
_entity.id
_entity.type
_entity.pdbx_description
1 polymer ?
#
loop_
_entity_poly.entity_id
_entity_poly.type
_entity_poly.pdbx_seq_one_letter_code
_entity_poly.pdbx_strand_id
1 'polypeptide(L)'
;MDSLGRTTCLTGTDTVGANYNAAAGTASIVGVDSTAASVTAALNNISTGTLAGLTPGAALIANVAAAKAEIAALEKASFGTNPTFDGIANKGGVYVGLNAKDGKVTADEAIDAKLTAEEARTNVDIKTTAVLTEESTAAAAVLLNAKALVAASGTAAVTAQKAYDAAVAAQKVLVGSTAATAVKTAPVVAEEAAIAAAATAMTAVGSSLDAAGYVKLSTAFGSTIDSVATLKDALTSLDGTATKAALIAELQKLPTYGQAAIDAVAKETAIIAANVKVTTAEGGTGIADYVTAAKAAATAAELVTKATTADAAIAVAKVVVDKFAALDTKVTLATTELNTFKTANGDKIDIKDLTGNTATPVVATAKSDVFYFTKVAATDDFTVGGAAATNFGAGDNIVLGSGYVFNSGALTTGSASALEVFFVKTATGTQVVIETNAVGSATTATDTAGVVTGSNEAAVINLVGVTADHLSVANGVVSYV
;
A
#
# COMPACT_ATOMS: atom_id res chain seq x y z
N MET A 1 17.18 -18.93 -24.54
CA MET A 1 18.32 -18.36 -23.81
C MET A 1 17.87 -18.11 -22.39
N ASP A 2 18.00 -18.95 -21.37
CA ASP A 2 18.37 -20.35 -21.11
C ASP A 2 17.60 -20.64 -19.79
N SER A 3 16.65 -21.58 -19.71
CA SER A 3 16.86 -23.02 -19.52
C SER A 3 17.88 -23.32 -18.40
N LEU A 4 17.38 -23.69 -17.22
CA LEU A 4 18.10 -24.22 -16.03
C LEU A 4 18.75 -23.18 -15.09
N GLY A 5 17.95 -22.65 -14.16
CA GLY A 5 18.40 -21.86 -13.01
C GLY A 5 17.88 -22.40 -11.68
N ARG A 6 17.93 -23.73 -11.49
CA ARG A 6 17.73 -24.33 -10.16
C ARG A 6 18.95 -24.00 -9.31
N THR A 7 18.73 -23.84 -8.01
CA THR A 7 19.71 -23.58 -6.93
C THR A 7 19.95 -22.10 -6.59
N THR A 8 18.92 -21.41 -6.11
CA THR A 8 19.16 -20.58 -4.91
C THR A 8 19.41 -21.56 -3.76
N CYS A 9 20.68 -21.94 -3.60
CA CYS A 9 21.20 -22.28 -2.29
C CYS A 9 20.84 -21.08 -1.42
N LEU A 10 19.82 -21.21 -0.57
CA LEU A 10 19.68 -20.34 0.57
C LEU A 10 21.02 -20.44 1.28
N THR A 11 21.77 -19.33 1.27
CA THR A 11 22.94 -19.14 2.10
C THR A 11 22.47 -19.04 3.55
N GLY A 12 21.94 -20.14 4.09
CA GLY A 12 21.93 -20.39 5.51
C GLY A 12 23.36 -20.69 5.90
N THR A 13 24.20 -19.67 5.92
CA THR A 13 25.53 -19.77 6.54
C THR A 13 25.32 -20.03 8.02
N ASP A 14 25.34 -21.32 8.37
CA ASP A 14 26.01 -21.91 9.51
C ASP A 14 26.12 -21.05 10.78
N THR A 15 24.99 -20.52 11.28
CA THR A 15 24.88 -20.08 12.67
C THR A 15 24.53 -21.22 13.61
N VAL A 16 24.37 -22.45 13.09
CA VAL A 16 24.11 -23.65 13.89
C VAL A 16 25.28 -23.91 14.86
N GLY A 17 26.51 -23.58 14.46
CA GLY A 17 27.71 -23.71 15.30
C GLY A 17 27.85 -22.68 16.43
N ALA A 18 27.17 -21.54 16.39
CA ALA A 18 27.28 -20.50 17.43
C ALA A 18 26.51 -20.86 18.72
N ASN A 19 25.61 -21.84 18.65
CA ASN A 19 24.72 -22.25 19.74
C ASN A 19 25.15 -23.58 20.40
N TYR A 20 26.33 -24.10 20.09
CA TYR A 20 26.81 -25.33 20.70
C TYR A 20 27.13 -25.13 22.19
N ASN A 21 26.27 -25.64 23.08
CA ASN A 21 26.63 -25.79 24.48
C ASN A 21 27.62 -26.97 24.60
N ALA A 22 28.91 -26.64 24.73
CA ALA A 22 29.98 -27.62 24.84
C ALA A 22 29.83 -28.58 26.02
N ALA A 23 29.20 -28.16 27.13
CA ALA A 23 28.95 -29.04 28.27
C ALA A 23 27.82 -30.05 27.98
N ALA A 24 26.75 -29.63 27.31
CA ALA A 24 25.67 -30.52 26.87
C ALA A 24 26.13 -31.48 25.77
N GLY A 25 26.96 -31.00 24.84
CA GLY A 25 27.59 -31.85 23.83
C GLY A 25 28.55 -32.86 24.45
N THR A 26 29.31 -32.46 25.48
CA THR A 26 30.12 -33.38 26.27
C THR A 26 29.25 -34.42 26.99
N ALA A 27 28.13 -34.03 27.61
CA ALA A 27 27.21 -34.96 28.25
C ALA A 27 26.57 -35.97 27.26
N SER A 28 26.34 -35.56 26.01
CA SER A 28 25.79 -36.45 24.97
C SER A 28 26.77 -37.53 24.47
N ILE A 29 28.07 -37.38 24.74
CA ILE A 29 29.13 -38.32 24.34
C ILE A 29 29.88 -38.96 25.53
N VAL A 30 29.72 -38.43 26.75
CA VAL A 30 30.28 -39.02 27.97
C VAL A 30 29.64 -40.38 28.22
N GLY A 31 30.47 -41.42 28.38
CA GLY A 31 30.00 -42.80 28.64
C GLY A 31 29.63 -43.61 27.39
N VAL A 32 29.89 -43.09 26.18
CA VAL A 32 29.75 -43.88 24.94
C VAL A 32 30.90 -44.88 24.83
N ASP A 33 30.57 -46.17 24.98
CA ASP A 33 31.54 -47.28 25.10
C ASP A 33 31.58 -48.19 23.87
N SER A 34 31.16 -47.69 22.70
CA SER A 34 31.12 -48.41 21.41
C SER A 34 30.15 -49.61 21.34
N THR A 35 29.32 -49.82 22.37
CA THR A 35 28.18 -50.74 22.26
C THR A 35 27.08 -50.11 21.41
N ALA A 36 26.33 -50.94 20.67
CA ALA A 36 25.21 -50.45 19.87
C ALA A 36 24.17 -49.68 20.71
N ALA A 37 24.00 -50.06 21.98
CA ALA A 37 23.11 -49.39 22.93
C ALA A 37 23.62 -47.99 23.33
N SER A 38 24.89 -47.83 23.67
CA SER A 38 25.45 -46.52 24.05
C SER A 38 25.55 -45.56 22.87
N VAL A 39 25.86 -46.08 21.67
CA VAL A 39 25.84 -45.29 20.42
C VAL A 39 24.41 -44.89 20.05
N THR A 40 23.42 -45.77 20.19
CA THR A 40 22.01 -45.43 19.93
C THR A 40 21.49 -44.42 20.95
N ALA A 41 21.88 -44.53 22.23
CA ALA A 41 21.51 -43.56 23.26
C ALA A 41 22.11 -42.17 22.98
N ALA A 42 23.37 -42.10 22.59
CA ALA A 42 24.01 -40.85 22.20
C ALA A 42 23.38 -40.24 20.93
N LEU A 43 23.11 -41.06 19.91
CA LEU A 43 22.41 -40.63 18.69
C LEU A 43 20.97 -40.18 18.99
N ASN A 44 20.28 -40.82 19.93
CA ASN A 44 18.96 -40.38 20.41
C ASN A 44 19.07 -39.01 21.08
N ASN A 45 20.00 -38.83 22.02
CA ASN A 45 20.23 -37.53 22.67
C ASN A 45 20.54 -36.41 21.65
N ILE A 46 21.34 -36.70 20.63
CA ILE A 46 21.65 -35.75 19.54
C ILE A 46 20.42 -35.48 18.66
N SER A 47 19.62 -36.50 18.36
CA SER A 47 18.48 -36.40 17.43
C SER A 47 17.16 -35.96 18.05
N THR A 48 17.06 -35.89 19.38
CA THR A 48 15.89 -35.38 20.11
C THR A 48 16.03 -33.93 20.57
N GLY A 49 17.18 -33.27 20.37
CA GLY A 49 17.36 -31.87 20.77
C GLY A 49 17.76 -31.67 22.24
N THR A 50 18.28 -32.70 22.92
CA THR A 50 18.82 -32.57 24.29
C THR A 50 20.14 -31.79 24.38
N LEU A 51 20.72 -31.42 23.23
CA LEU A 51 21.78 -30.42 23.14
C LEU A 51 21.15 -29.02 23.20
N ALA A 52 21.23 -28.37 24.36
CA ALA A 52 20.83 -26.97 24.51
C ALA A 52 21.47 -26.10 23.41
N GLY A 53 20.62 -25.41 22.63
CA GLY A 53 21.02 -24.57 21.50
C GLY A 53 20.82 -25.17 20.09
N LEU A 54 20.49 -26.48 19.98
CA LEU A 54 20.06 -27.11 18.72
C LEU A 54 18.56 -27.39 18.75
N THR A 55 17.74 -26.35 18.71
CA THR A 55 16.27 -26.49 18.71
C THR A 55 15.79 -27.11 17.39
N PRO A 56 15.16 -28.31 17.43
CA PRO A 56 14.65 -28.94 16.21
C PRO A 56 13.65 -28.03 15.48
N GLY A 57 13.91 -27.76 14.20
CA GLY A 57 13.00 -26.96 13.36
C GLY A 57 13.03 -25.45 13.59
N ALA A 58 13.82 -24.90 14.53
CA ALA A 58 13.86 -23.45 14.80
C ALA A 58 14.24 -22.61 13.58
N ALA A 59 15.19 -23.07 12.77
CA ALA A 59 15.55 -22.39 11.52
C ALA A 59 14.39 -22.37 10.51
N LEU A 60 13.58 -23.43 10.46
CA LEU A 60 12.41 -23.51 9.58
C LEU A 60 11.28 -22.59 10.06
N ILE A 61 11.06 -22.52 11.38
CA ILE A 61 10.13 -21.57 12.01
C ILE A 61 10.58 -20.13 11.72
N ALA A 62 11.87 -19.83 11.90
CA ALA A 62 12.45 -18.52 11.60
C ALA A 62 12.31 -18.15 10.12
N ASN A 63 12.45 -19.12 9.19
CA ASN A 63 12.25 -18.89 7.77
C ASN A 63 10.80 -18.50 7.44
N VAL A 64 9.80 -19.14 8.07
CA VAL A 64 8.38 -18.77 7.90
C VAL A 64 8.13 -17.35 8.41
N ALA A 65 8.64 -17.04 9.61
CA ALA A 65 8.50 -15.70 10.20
C ALA A 65 9.17 -14.62 9.35
N ALA A 66 10.38 -14.86 8.85
CA ALA A 66 11.12 -13.96 7.98
C ALA A 66 10.38 -13.72 6.65
N ALA A 67 9.86 -14.79 6.02
CA ALA A 67 9.09 -14.66 4.78
C ALA A 67 7.81 -13.83 4.97
N LYS A 68 7.12 -13.96 6.12
CA LYS A 68 5.96 -13.13 6.46
C LYS A 68 6.33 -11.67 6.77
N ALA A 69 7.46 -11.45 7.44
CA ALA A 69 7.97 -10.10 7.72
C ALA A 69 8.32 -9.34 6.43
N GLU A 70 8.81 -10.04 5.39
CA GLU A 70 9.06 -9.45 4.07
C GLU A 70 7.79 -8.94 3.40
N ILE A 71 6.64 -9.61 3.58
CA ILE A 71 5.34 -9.12 3.09
C ILE A 71 4.99 -7.80 3.78
N ALA A 72 5.05 -7.74 5.11
CA ALA A 72 4.77 -6.52 5.87
C ALA A 72 5.73 -5.35 5.53
N ALA A 73 6.99 -5.66 5.18
CA ALA A 73 7.94 -4.67 4.70
C ALA A 73 7.57 -4.17 3.30
N LEU A 74 7.15 -5.07 2.39
CA LEU A 74 6.69 -4.72 1.05
C LEU A 74 5.42 -3.86 1.09
N GLU A 75 4.49 -4.13 2.00
CA GLU A 75 3.28 -3.33 2.19
C GLU A 75 3.61 -1.86 2.45
N LYS A 76 4.53 -1.59 3.39
CA LYS A 76 4.99 -0.23 3.71
C LYS A 76 5.80 0.41 2.56
N ALA A 77 6.67 -0.36 1.91
CA ALA A 77 7.48 0.13 0.79
C ALA A 77 6.61 0.46 -0.43
N SER A 78 5.57 -0.32 -0.67
CA SER A 78 4.61 -0.12 -1.76
C SER A 78 3.77 1.14 -1.52
N PHE A 79 3.33 1.40 -0.29
CA PHE A 79 2.71 2.69 0.07
C PHE A 79 3.60 3.88 -0.22
N GLY A 80 4.89 3.82 0.16
CA GLY A 80 5.83 4.92 -0.07
C GLY A 80 6.05 5.27 -1.56
N THR A 81 5.84 4.31 -2.47
CA THR A 81 6.02 4.50 -3.92
C THR A 81 4.71 4.64 -4.68
N ASN A 82 3.61 4.09 -4.17
CA ASN A 82 2.29 4.05 -4.79
C ASN A 82 1.18 4.37 -3.77
N PRO A 83 1.18 5.56 -3.15
CA PRO A 83 0.24 5.89 -2.07
C PRO A 83 -1.22 5.95 -2.53
N THR A 84 -1.47 6.04 -3.84
CA THR A 84 -2.83 6.01 -4.40
C THR A 84 -3.46 4.61 -4.42
N PHE A 85 -2.67 3.56 -4.14
CA PHE A 85 -3.20 2.19 -4.03
C PHE A 85 -3.81 1.95 -2.64
N ASP A 86 -3.43 2.73 -1.63
CA ASP A 86 -3.95 2.60 -0.25
C ASP A 86 -5.43 2.99 -0.18
N GLY A 87 -6.24 2.05 0.31
CA GLY A 87 -7.69 2.16 0.39
C GLY A 87 -8.40 2.07 -0.96
N ILE A 88 -7.74 1.60 -2.01
CA ILE A 88 -8.41 1.36 -3.30
C ILE A 88 -9.29 0.12 -3.16
N ALA A 89 -10.60 0.30 -3.29
CA ALA A 89 -11.55 -0.81 -3.39
C ALA A 89 -12.14 -0.78 -4.80
N ASN A 90 -12.09 -1.89 -5.51
CA ASN A 90 -12.76 -1.98 -6.81
C ASN A 90 -14.27 -1.70 -6.63
N LYS A 91 -14.86 -0.92 -7.55
CA LYS A 91 -16.28 -0.51 -7.59
C LYS A 91 -17.30 -1.66 -7.61
N GLY A 92 -16.85 -2.92 -7.61
CA GLY A 92 -17.68 -4.14 -7.55
C GLY A 92 -18.15 -4.57 -6.16
N GLY A 93 -17.72 -3.92 -5.07
CA GLY A 93 -18.36 -4.04 -3.75
C GLY A 93 -18.29 -5.40 -3.05
N VAL A 94 -17.44 -6.34 -3.48
CA VAL A 94 -17.34 -7.67 -2.82
C VAL A 94 -16.55 -7.61 -1.51
N TYR A 95 -15.71 -6.59 -1.30
CA TYR A 95 -14.88 -6.44 -0.09
C TYR A 95 -15.16 -5.11 0.62
N VAL A 96 -16.38 -4.95 1.12
CA VAL A 96 -16.74 -3.81 1.99
C VAL A 96 -16.08 -4.03 3.37
N GLY A 97 -14.94 -3.39 3.60
CA GLY A 97 -14.29 -3.30 4.92
C GLY A 97 -12.81 -3.70 5.02
N LEU A 98 -12.18 -4.19 3.94
CA LEU A 98 -10.76 -4.59 3.96
C LEU A 98 -9.77 -3.46 3.57
N ASN A 99 -10.16 -2.55 2.68
CA ASN A 99 -9.24 -1.56 2.12
C ASN A 99 -9.50 -0.18 2.77
N ALA A 100 -9.16 -0.06 4.04
CA ALA A 100 -9.15 1.22 4.74
C ALA A 100 -7.79 1.90 4.54
N LYS A 101 -7.78 3.24 4.41
CA LYS A 101 -6.52 3.98 4.33
C LYS A 101 -5.73 3.86 5.63
N ASP A 102 -4.73 2.99 5.64
CA ASP A 102 -3.97 2.63 6.84
C ASP A 102 -2.46 2.88 6.70
N GLY A 103 -2.03 3.47 5.57
CA GLY A 103 -0.62 3.75 5.30
C GLY A 103 0.17 2.53 4.83
N LYS A 104 -0.53 1.51 4.30
CA LYS A 104 0.06 0.32 3.69
C LYS A 104 -0.61 0.07 2.33
N VAL A 105 0.00 -0.78 1.53
CA VAL A 105 -0.61 -1.33 0.32
C VAL A 105 -0.54 -2.84 0.42
N THR A 106 -1.68 -3.48 0.63
CA THR A 106 -1.83 -4.92 0.70
C THR A 106 -1.78 -5.57 -0.70
N ALA A 107 -1.68 -6.90 -0.73
CA ALA A 107 -1.76 -7.65 -1.99
C ALA A 107 -3.10 -7.42 -2.72
N ASP A 108 -4.21 -7.36 -1.97
CA ASP A 108 -5.55 -7.12 -2.52
C ASP A 108 -5.68 -5.71 -3.10
N GLU A 109 -5.15 -4.70 -2.42
CA GLU A 109 -5.11 -3.31 -2.93
C GLU A 109 -4.25 -3.18 -4.19
N ALA A 110 -3.13 -3.90 -4.28
CA ALA A 110 -2.32 -3.94 -5.49
C ALA A 110 -3.08 -4.59 -6.67
N ILE A 111 -3.87 -5.64 -6.41
CA ILE A 111 -4.74 -6.27 -7.41
C ILE A 111 -5.85 -5.30 -7.84
N ASP A 112 -6.50 -4.64 -6.90
CA ASP A 112 -7.57 -3.67 -7.18
C ASP A 112 -7.04 -2.46 -7.96
N ALA A 113 -5.83 -1.99 -7.66
CA ALA A 113 -5.16 -0.95 -8.44
C ALA A 113 -4.90 -1.39 -9.88
N LYS A 114 -4.46 -2.64 -10.07
CA LYS A 114 -4.26 -3.22 -11.42
C LYS A 114 -5.60 -3.30 -12.17
N LEU A 115 -6.64 -3.82 -11.54
CA LEU A 115 -7.98 -3.93 -12.16
C LEU A 115 -8.55 -2.54 -12.51
N THR A 116 -8.39 -1.55 -11.63
CA THR A 116 -8.80 -0.17 -11.90
C THR A 116 -8.05 0.42 -13.10
N ALA A 117 -6.75 0.15 -13.21
CA ALA A 117 -5.96 0.58 -14.37
C ALA A 117 -6.37 -0.14 -15.66
N GLU A 118 -6.72 -1.43 -15.60
CA GLU A 118 -7.24 -2.22 -16.73
C GLU A 118 -8.62 -1.74 -17.19
N GLU A 119 -9.51 -1.39 -16.25
CA GLU A 119 -10.81 -0.77 -16.55
C GLU A 119 -10.62 0.61 -17.19
N ALA A 120 -9.76 1.45 -16.61
CA ALA A 120 -9.42 2.75 -17.17
C ALA A 120 -8.86 2.61 -18.60
N ARG A 121 -8.02 1.62 -18.86
CA ARG A 121 -7.50 1.33 -20.20
C ARG A 121 -8.58 0.88 -21.18
N THR A 122 -9.51 0.05 -20.74
CA THR A 122 -10.66 -0.41 -21.55
C THR A 122 -11.59 0.75 -21.89
N ASN A 123 -11.78 1.69 -20.96
CA ASN A 123 -12.57 2.91 -21.18
C ASN A 123 -11.93 3.91 -22.15
N VAL A 124 -10.62 3.78 -22.45
CA VAL A 124 -9.97 4.58 -23.51
C VAL A 124 -10.39 4.06 -24.89
N ASP A 125 -10.08 2.79 -25.18
CA ASP A 125 -10.45 2.09 -26.41
C ASP A 125 -10.14 0.59 -26.24
N ILE A 126 -10.90 -0.30 -26.89
CA ILE A 126 -10.64 -1.75 -26.87
C ILE A 126 -9.41 -2.16 -27.69
N LYS A 127 -8.97 -1.31 -28.64
CA LYS A 127 -7.80 -1.55 -29.47
C LYS A 127 -6.51 -1.41 -28.66
N THR A 128 -5.48 -2.14 -29.08
CA THR A 128 -4.15 -2.03 -28.49
C THR A 128 -3.50 -0.69 -28.83
N THR A 129 -2.54 -0.26 -28.02
CA THR A 129 -1.81 1.00 -28.21
C THR A 129 -1.04 1.02 -29.53
N ALA A 130 -0.58 -0.15 -30.01
CA ALA A 130 0.04 -0.29 -31.32
C ALA A 130 -0.95 0.04 -32.45
N VAL A 131 -2.16 -0.52 -32.43
CA VAL A 131 -3.20 -0.24 -33.44
C VAL A 131 -3.61 1.23 -33.39
N LEU A 132 -3.80 1.81 -32.20
CA LEU A 132 -4.10 3.24 -32.08
C LEU A 132 -2.98 4.14 -32.65
N THR A 133 -1.73 3.71 -32.52
CA THR A 133 -0.56 4.44 -33.07
C THR A 133 -0.57 4.40 -34.60
N GLU A 134 -0.90 3.26 -35.19
CA GLU A 134 -1.08 3.13 -36.64
C GLU A 134 -2.24 4.01 -37.15
N GLU A 135 -3.39 4.00 -36.46
CA GLU A 135 -4.54 4.85 -36.80
C GLU A 135 -4.22 6.35 -36.65
N SER A 136 -3.46 6.73 -35.62
CA SER A 136 -2.97 8.10 -35.46
C SER A 136 -2.04 8.53 -36.59
N THR A 137 -1.15 7.64 -37.03
CA THR A 137 -0.25 7.88 -38.17
C THR A 137 -1.05 8.05 -39.47
N ALA A 138 -2.03 7.18 -39.71
CA ALA A 138 -2.90 7.28 -40.88
C ALA A 138 -3.72 8.59 -40.88
N ALA A 139 -4.29 8.97 -39.74
CA ALA A 139 -5.04 10.23 -39.61
C ALA A 139 -4.14 11.46 -39.84
N ALA A 140 -2.89 11.43 -39.37
CA ALA A 140 -1.91 12.49 -39.64
C ALA A 140 -1.58 12.60 -41.14
N ALA A 141 -1.47 11.48 -41.86
CA ALA A 141 -1.28 11.48 -43.30
C ALA A 141 -2.49 12.06 -44.06
N VAL A 142 -3.72 11.73 -43.63
CA VAL A 142 -4.94 12.31 -44.19
C VAL A 142 -4.99 13.83 -43.96
N LEU A 143 -4.62 14.29 -42.77
CA LEU A 143 -4.50 15.73 -42.48
C LEU A 143 -3.48 16.42 -43.38
N LEU A 144 -2.31 15.81 -43.61
CA LEU A 144 -1.30 16.36 -44.51
C LEU A 144 -1.84 16.50 -45.95
N ASN A 145 -2.56 15.50 -46.44
CA ASN A 145 -3.21 15.55 -47.75
C ASN A 145 -4.29 16.64 -47.82
N ALA A 146 -5.14 16.75 -46.80
CA ALA A 146 -6.17 17.79 -46.73
C ALA A 146 -5.55 19.20 -46.70
N LYS A 147 -4.43 19.37 -46.01
CA LYS A 147 -3.66 20.63 -46.00
C LYS A 147 -3.11 20.98 -47.38
N ALA A 148 -2.62 19.99 -48.13
CA ALA A 148 -2.15 20.19 -49.50
C ALA A 148 -3.30 20.62 -50.44
N LEU A 149 -4.50 20.06 -50.27
CA LEU A 149 -5.69 20.45 -51.03
C LEU A 149 -6.15 21.88 -50.72
N VAL A 150 -6.10 22.31 -49.45
CA VAL A 150 -6.37 23.70 -49.06
C VAL A 150 -5.40 24.65 -49.76
N ALA A 151 -4.11 24.31 -49.80
CA ALA A 151 -3.09 25.12 -50.48
C ALA A 151 -3.37 25.26 -52.00
N ALA A 152 -3.92 24.22 -52.62
CA ALA A 152 -4.33 24.24 -54.03
C ALA A 152 -5.67 24.97 -54.29
N SER A 153 -6.50 25.17 -53.26
CA SER A 153 -7.85 25.75 -53.37
C SER A 153 -7.88 27.29 -53.37
N GLY A 154 -6.72 27.95 -53.25
CA GLY A 154 -6.56 29.40 -53.38
C GLY A 154 -6.47 30.18 -52.06
N THR A 155 -6.22 31.50 -52.17
CA THR A 155 -5.84 32.38 -51.04
C THR A 155 -6.88 32.45 -49.92
N ALA A 156 -8.17 32.40 -50.25
CA ALA A 156 -9.25 32.44 -49.27
C ALA A 156 -9.23 31.21 -48.35
N ALA A 157 -9.07 30.00 -48.91
CA ALA A 157 -8.98 28.76 -48.14
C ALA A 157 -7.72 28.73 -47.26
N VAL A 158 -6.57 29.17 -47.79
CA VAL A 158 -5.33 29.29 -47.00
C VAL A 158 -5.48 30.26 -45.83
N THR A 159 -6.17 31.39 -46.04
CA THR A 159 -6.43 32.37 -44.97
C THR A 159 -7.36 31.80 -43.90
N ALA A 160 -8.42 31.11 -44.31
CA ALA A 160 -9.34 30.43 -43.41
C ALA A 160 -8.62 29.35 -42.58
N GLN A 161 -7.75 28.55 -43.21
CA GLN A 161 -6.96 27.54 -42.52
C GLN A 161 -6.03 28.14 -41.47
N LYS A 162 -5.33 29.25 -41.79
CA LYS A 162 -4.48 29.96 -40.82
C LYS A 162 -5.29 30.50 -39.64
N ALA A 163 -6.49 31.04 -39.89
CA ALA A 163 -7.37 31.52 -38.84
C ALA A 163 -7.82 30.38 -37.92
N TYR A 164 -8.15 29.22 -38.50
CA TYR A 164 -8.47 28.01 -37.74
C TYR A 164 -7.28 27.51 -36.90
N ASP A 165 -6.10 27.35 -37.51
CA ASP A 165 -4.88 26.90 -36.82
C ASP A 165 -4.51 27.84 -35.66
N ALA A 166 -4.66 29.16 -35.85
CA ALA A 166 -4.43 30.15 -34.81
C ALA A 166 -5.46 30.09 -33.68
N ALA A 167 -6.74 29.90 -34.00
CA ALA A 167 -7.80 29.76 -33.01
C ALA A 167 -7.60 28.48 -32.15
N VAL A 168 -7.25 27.37 -32.80
CA VAL A 168 -6.93 26.09 -32.13
C VAL A 168 -5.69 26.25 -31.24
N ALA A 169 -4.63 26.92 -31.71
CA ALA A 169 -3.42 27.16 -30.91
C ALA A 169 -3.71 28.01 -29.67
N ALA A 170 -4.52 29.06 -29.78
CA ALA A 170 -4.92 29.89 -28.64
C ALA A 170 -5.78 29.10 -27.63
N GLN A 171 -6.71 28.27 -28.12
CA GLN A 171 -7.52 27.39 -27.28
C GLN A 171 -6.64 26.39 -26.50
N LYS A 172 -5.64 25.78 -27.15
CA LYS A 172 -4.69 24.84 -26.51
C LYS A 172 -4.01 25.43 -25.28
N VAL A 173 -3.54 26.67 -25.38
CA VAL A 173 -2.87 27.37 -24.27
C VAL A 173 -3.81 27.54 -23.07
N LEU A 174 -5.08 27.90 -23.32
CA LEU A 174 -6.06 28.14 -22.26
C LEU A 174 -6.55 26.86 -21.57
N VAL A 175 -6.73 25.77 -22.31
CA VAL A 175 -7.19 24.49 -21.74
C VAL A 175 -6.06 23.69 -21.09
N GLY A 176 -4.80 24.17 -21.15
CA GLY A 176 -3.65 23.51 -20.53
C GLY A 176 -3.31 22.13 -21.11
N SER A 177 -3.79 21.82 -22.33
CA SER A 177 -3.53 20.53 -22.95
C SER A 177 -2.12 20.51 -23.55
N THR A 178 -1.30 19.56 -23.09
CA THR A 178 0.01 19.24 -23.69
C THR A 178 -0.10 18.31 -24.90
N ALA A 179 -1.27 17.72 -25.14
CA ALA A 179 -1.50 16.78 -26.23
C ALA A 179 -1.88 17.53 -27.53
N ALA A 180 -1.74 16.86 -28.69
CA ALA A 180 -2.08 17.40 -30.01
C ALA A 180 -3.58 17.79 -30.21
N THR A 181 -4.39 17.77 -29.15
CA THR A 181 -5.80 17.32 -29.09
C THR A 181 -6.86 18.40 -28.97
N ALA A 182 -6.59 19.64 -29.37
CA ALA A 182 -7.65 20.63 -29.38
C ALA A 182 -8.43 20.56 -30.69
N VAL A 183 -9.32 19.58 -30.81
CA VAL A 183 -10.58 19.85 -31.50
C VAL A 183 -11.71 18.98 -30.92
N LYS A 184 -12.66 19.64 -30.25
CA LYS A 184 -13.90 19.15 -29.62
C LYS A 184 -13.84 18.52 -28.23
N THR A 185 -13.27 17.34 -27.99
CA THR A 185 -13.48 16.66 -26.70
C THR A 185 -12.79 17.34 -25.51
N ALA A 186 -11.47 17.59 -25.60
CA ALA A 186 -10.73 18.23 -24.50
C ALA A 186 -11.22 19.67 -24.19
N PRO A 187 -11.53 20.53 -25.19
CA PRO A 187 -12.12 21.84 -24.92
C PRO A 187 -13.51 21.79 -24.28
N VAL A 188 -14.36 20.82 -24.64
CA VAL A 188 -15.69 20.64 -24.01
C VAL A 188 -15.54 20.22 -22.55
N VAL A 189 -14.69 19.24 -22.24
CA VAL A 189 -14.42 18.83 -20.85
C VAL A 189 -13.82 19.98 -20.03
N ALA A 190 -12.91 20.76 -20.62
CA ALA A 190 -12.34 21.93 -19.97
C ALA A 190 -13.38 23.03 -19.72
N GLU A 191 -14.32 23.23 -20.65
CA GLU A 191 -15.45 24.14 -20.50
C GLU A 191 -16.38 23.69 -19.38
N GLU A 192 -16.82 22.42 -19.39
CA GLU A 192 -17.66 21.85 -18.32
C GLU A 192 -16.99 21.96 -16.94
N ALA A 193 -15.70 21.65 -16.85
CA ALA A 193 -14.94 21.78 -15.60
C ALA A 193 -14.82 23.23 -15.15
N ALA A 194 -14.63 24.18 -16.08
CA ALA A 194 -14.57 25.60 -15.76
C ALA A 194 -15.94 26.14 -15.32
N ILE A 195 -17.03 25.73 -15.98
CA ILE A 195 -18.42 26.03 -15.59
C ILE A 195 -18.70 25.51 -14.18
N ALA A 196 -18.33 24.26 -13.88
CA ALA A 196 -18.52 23.67 -12.57
C ALA A 196 -17.71 24.40 -11.48
N ALA A 197 -16.43 24.70 -11.75
CA ALA A 197 -15.58 25.43 -10.81
C ALA A 197 -16.11 26.84 -10.54
N ALA A 198 -16.55 27.56 -11.59
CA ALA A 198 -17.18 28.86 -11.46
C ALA A 198 -18.50 28.77 -10.67
N ALA A 199 -19.33 27.77 -10.93
CA ALA A 199 -20.56 27.55 -10.17
C ALA A 199 -20.27 27.32 -8.68
N THR A 200 -19.32 26.45 -8.33
CA THR A 200 -18.92 26.20 -6.94
C THR A 200 -18.41 27.47 -6.26
N ALA A 201 -17.52 28.22 -6.92
CA ALA A 201 -16.96 29.45 -6.35
C ALA A 201 -18.05 30.53 -6.16
N MET A 202 -18.95 30.67 -7.13
CA MET A 202 -20.06 31.62 -7.09
C MET A 202 -21.11 31.25 -6.04
N THR A 203 -21.38 29.96 -5.82
CA THR A 203 -22.21 29.50 -4.69
C THR A 203 -21.59 29.87 -3.36
N ALA A 204 -20.27 29.69 -3.18
CA ALA A 204 -19.58 30.07 -1.95
C ALA A 204 -19.66 31.58 -1.68
N VAL A 205 -19.50 32.42 -2.73
CA VAL A 205 -19.73 33.87 -2.64
C VAL A 205 -21.17 34.18 -2.26
N GLY A 206 -22.15 33.55 -2.92
CA GLY A 206 -23.57 33.74 -2.64
C GLY A 206 -23.96 33.42 -1.20
N SER A 207 -23.41 32.34 -0.62
CA SER A 207 -23.62 31.97 0.79
C SER A 207 -22.96 32.93 1.78
N SER A 208 -21.98 33.71 1.33
CA SER A 208 -21.28 34.70 2.17
C SER A 208 -21.89 36.11 2.12
N LEU A 209 -22.81 36.35 1.18
CA LEU A 209 -23.45 37.65 0.97
C LEU A 209 -24.83 37.72 1.63
N ASP A 210 -25.08 38.80 2.36
CA ASP A 210 -26.41 39.20 2.81
C ASP A 210 -27.01 40.25 1.85
N ALA A 211 -28.24 40.70 2.14
CA ALA A 211 -28.91 41.72 1.34
C ALA A 211 -28.11 43.03 1.23
N ALA A 212 -27.38 43.41 2.28
CA ALA A 212 -26.53 44.60 2.28
C ALA A 212 -25.28 44.41 1.39
N GLY A 213 -24.73 43.20 1.34
CA GLY A 213 -23.66 42.80 0.43
C GLY A 213 -24.07 42.95 -1.03
N TYR A 214 -25.25 42.45 -1.42
CA TYR A 214 -25.79 42.62 -2.77
C TYR A 214 -26.02 44.10 -3.15
N VAL A 215 -26.47 44.93 -2.20
CA VAL A 215 -26.61 46.39 -2.42
C VAL A 215 -25.26 47.05 -2.67
N LYS A 216 -24.20 46.66 -1.94
CA LYS A 216 -22.84 47.19 -2.16
C LYS A 216 -22.31 46.80 -3.54
N LEU A 217 -22.47 45.54 -3.93
CA LEU A 217 -22.08 45.08 -5.26
C LEU A 217 -22.88 45.80 -6.36
N SER A 218 -24.18 45.97 -6.19
CA SER A 218 -25.05 46.72 -7.11
C SER A 218 -24.58 48.17 -7.27
N THR A 219 -24.22 48.81 -6.16
CA THR A 219 -23.72 50.19 -6.14
C THR A 219 -22.38 50.30 -6.85
N ALA A 220 -21.46 49.37 -6.58
CA ALA A 220 -20.15 49.33 -7.22
C ALA A 220 -20.25 49.07 -8.74
N PHE A 221 -21.18 48.19 -9.15
CA PHE A 221 -21.41 47.87 -10.56
C PHE A 221 -22.24 48.94 -11.30
N GLY A 222 -23.04 49.73 -10.58
CA GLY A 222 -23.94 50.74 -11.16
C GLY A 222 -25.21 50.16 -11.79
N SER A 223 -25.55 48.90 -11.46
CA SER A 223 -26.77 48.22 -11.88
C SER A 223 -27.15 47.15 -10.85
N THR A 224 -28.41 46.73 -10.82
CA THR A 224 -28.92 45.79 -9.82
C THR A 224 -28.21 44.44 -9.91
N ILE A 225 -27.66 44.00 -8.78
CA ILE A 225 -27.14 42.66 -8.51
C ILE A 225 -27.88 42.14 -7.27
N ASP A 226 -28.80 41.22 -7.46
CA ASP A 226 -29.72 40.67 -6.45
C ASP A 226 -29.59 39.15 -6.29
N SER A 227 -28.73 38.51 -7.08
CA SER A 227 -28.53 37.07 -7.06
C SER A 227 -27.13 36.70 -7.53
N VAL A 228 -26.76 35.44 -7.28
CA VAL A 228 -25.52 34.85 -7.82
C VAL A 228 -25.52 34.85 -9.36
N ALA A 229 -26.69 34.68 -9.99
CA ALA A 229 -26.83 34.72 -11.43
C ALA A 229 -26.54 36.12 -11.99
N THR A 230 -27.18 37.16 -11.44
CA THR A 230 -26.95 38.55 -11.86
C THR A 230 -25.53 39.03 -11.54
N LEU A 231 -24.90 38.51 -10.48
CA LEU A 231 -23.48 38.74 -10.19
C LEU A 231 -22.55 38.08 -11.20
N LYS A 232 -22.82 36.82 -11.59
CA LYS A 232 -22.05 36.12 -12.61
C LYS A 232 -22.17 36.85 -13.95
N ASP A 233 -23.38 37.24 -14.35
CA ASP A 233 -23.63 38.02 -15.56
C ASP A 233 -22.88 39.37 -15.53
N ALA A 234 -22.84 40.05 -14.38
CA ALA A 234 -22.08 41.28 -14.21
C ALA A 234 -20.56 41.08 -14.40
N LEU A 235 -20.01 39.94 -13.98
CA LEU A 235 -18.60 39.59 -14.16
C LEU A 235 -18.26 39.24 -15.63
N THR A 236 -19.21 38.69 -16.38
CA THR A 236 -19.01 38.27 -17.79
C THR A 236 -19.32 39.38 -18.81
N SER A 237 -20.24 40.31 -18.53
CA SER A 237 -20.87 41.17 -19.55
C SER A 237 -20.21 42.52 -19.85
N LEU A 238 -19.22 42.99 -19.08
CA LEU A 238 -18.66 44.35 -19.22
C LEU A 238 -17.13 44.40 -19.30
N ASP A 239 -16.54 43.80 -20.34
CA ASP A 239 -15.08 43.88 -20.51
C ASP A 239 -14.59 45.33 -20.63
N GLY A 240 -13.62 45.69 -19.79
CA GLY A 240 -12.89 46.95 -19.84
C GLY A 240 -13.57 48.18 -19.25
N THR A 241 -14.71 48.07 -18.55
CA THR A 241 -15.39 49.23 -17.94
C THR A 241 -14.88 49.56 -16.53
N ALA A 242 -14.94 50.85 -16.15
CA ALA A 242 -14.65 51.30 -14.78
C ALA A 242 -15.60 50.66 -13.74
N THR A 243 -16.82 50.30 -14.13
CA THR A 243 -17.82 49.64 -13.27
C THR A 243 -17.46 48.19 -12.95
N LYS A 244 -16.86 47.43 -13.89
CA LYS A 244 -16.34 46.07 -13.61
C LYS A 244 -15.18 46.11 -12.62
N ALA A 245 -14.28 47.08 -12.75
CA ALA A 245 -13.18 47.26 -11.80
C ALA A 245 -13.67 47.58 -10.39
N ALA A 246 -14.68 48.44 -10.26
CA ALA A 246 -15.32 48.74 -8.97
C ALA A 246 -16.02 47.52 -8.36
N LEU A 247 -16.75 46.74 -9.18
CA LEU A 247 -17.36 45.48 -8.75
C LEU A 247 -16.32 44.47 -8.24
N ILE A 248 -15.23 44.26 -9.00
CA ILE A 248 -14.13 43.36 -8.62
C ILE A 248 -13.49 43.80 -7.31
N ALA A 249 -13.21 45.10 -7.14
CA ALA A 249 -12.61 45.64 -5.92
C ALA A 249 -13.51 45.43 -4.70
N GLU A 250 -14.84 45.48 -4.87
CA GLU A 250 -15.78 45.19 -3.79
C GLU A 250 -15.84 43.68 -3.48
N LEU A 251 -15.88 42.82 -4.50
CA LEU A 251 -15.84 41.35 -4.36
C LEU A 251 -14.57 40.86 -3.66
N GLN A 252 -13.41 41.46 -3.94
CA GLN A 252 -12.13 41.14 -3.31
C GLN A 252 -12.11 41.40 -1.80
N LYS A 253 -13.07 42.16 -1.27
CA LYS A 253 -13.22 42.37 0.18
C LYS A 253 -13.80 41.16 0.90
N LEU A 254 -14.34 40.17 0.17
CA LEU A 254 -14.75 38.87 0.72
C LEU A 254 -13.52 37.96 0.80
N PRO A 255 -12.94 37.75 2.01
CA PRO A 255 -11.78 36.89 2.16
C PRO A 255 -12.14 35.47 1.70
N THR A 256 -11.16 34.75 1.14
CA THR A 256 -11.29 33.34 0.73
C THR A 256 -12.11 33.08 -0.54
N TYR A 257 -13.23 33.77 -0.76
CA TYR A 257 -14.17 33.44 -1.84
C TYR A 257 -14.18 34.44 -3.00
N GLY A 258 -13.93 35.73 -2.73
CA GLY A 258 -14.02 36.79 -3.73
C GLY A 258 -13.07 36.59 -4.91
N GLN A 259 -11.77 36.44 -4.62
CA GLN A 259 -10.75 36.25 -5.67
C GLN A 259 -10.93 34.91 -6.41
N ALA A 260 -11.24 33.82 -5.70
CA ALA A 260 -11.47 32.51 -6.31
C ALA A 260 -12.64 32.53 -7.31
N ALA A 261 -13.73 33.23 -6.99
CA ALA A 261 -14.87 33.39 -7.90
C ALA A 261 -14.52 34.25 -9.12
N ILE A 262 -13.79 35.36 -8.93
CA ILE A 262 -13.31 36.20 -10.03
C ILE A 262 -12.45 35.38 -10.99
N ASP A 263 -11.48 34.63 -10.48
CA ASP A 263 -10.56 33.83 -11.29
C ASP A 263 -11.29 32.69 -12.02
N ALA A 264 -12.23 32.03 -11.34
CA ALA A 264 -13.01 30.94 -11.92
C ALA A 264 -13.92 31.43 -13.06
N VAL A 265 -14.64 32.54 -12.87
CA VAL A 265 -15.51 33.13 -13.91
C VAL A 265 -14.69 33.69 -15.07
N ALA A 266 -13.53 34.31 -14.80
CA ALA A 266 -12.62 34.77 -15.85
C ALA A 266 -12.09 33.61 -16.70
N LYS A 267 -11.72 32.49 -16.05
CA LYS A 267 -11.28 31.27 -16.74
C LYS A 267 -12.38 30.63 -17.58
N GLU A 268 -13.59 30.50 -17.03
CA GLU A 268 -14.78 30.05 -17.76
C GLU A 268 -15.02 30.89 -19.03
N THR A 269 -15.07 32.21 -18.87
CA THR A 269 -15.29 33.16 -19.97
C THR A 269 -14.23 33.04 -21.06
N ALA A 270 -12.95 32.93 -20.67
CA ALA A 270 -11.84 32.80 -21.60
C ALA A 270 -11.92 31.48 -22.42
N ILE A 271 -12.28 30.36 -21.77
CA ILE A 271 -12.44 29.07 -22.44
C ILE A 271 -13.61 29.09 -23.42
N ILE A 272 -14.79 29.60 -22.99
CA ILE A 272 -15.97 29.74 -23.87
C ILE A 272 -15.63 30.62 -25.08
N ALA A 273 -14.99 31.77 -24.87
CA ALA A 273 -14.61 32.67 -25.95
C ALA A 273 -13.62 32.01 -26.94
N ALA A 274 -12.69 31.19 -26.45
CA ALA A 274 -11.78 30.43 -27.30
C ALA A 274 -12.53 29.34 -28.12
N ASN A 275 -13.48 28.64 -27.50
CA ASN A 275 -14.31 27.63 -28.15
C ASN A 275 -15.18 28.23 -29.27
N VAL A 276 -15.76 29.42 -29.03
CA VAL A 276 -16.49 30.19 -30.04
C VAL A 276 -15.57 30.57 -31.20
N LYS A 277 -14.36 31.08 -30.95
CA LYS A 277 -13.40 31.44 -32.01
C LYS A 277 -13.03 30.26 -32.89
N VAL A 278 -12.83 29.07 -32.31
CA VAL A 278 -12.60 27.84 -33.08
C VAL A 278 -13.83 27.52 -33.93
N THR A 279 -15.03 27.49 -33.34
CA THR A 279 -16.29 27.20 -34.04
C THR A 279 -16.54 28.17 -35.20
N THR A 280 -16.27 29.46 -35.03
CA THR A 280 -16.35 30.45 -36.11
C THR A 280 -15.33 30.16 -37.21
N ALA A 281 -14.08 29.83 -36.86
CA ALA A 281 -13.05 29.53 -37.83
C ALA A 281 -13.30 28.23 -38.60
N GLU A 282 -13.99 27.25 -38.01
CA GLU A 282 -14.42 26.01 -38.70
C GLU A 282 -15.34 26.27 -39.89
N GLY A 283 -16.11 27.37 -39.87
CA GLY A 283 -17.00 27.78 -40.95
C GLY A 283 -16.30 28.45 -42.14
N GLY A 284 -14.96 28.53 -42.14
CA GLY A 284 -14.19 29.14 -43.21
C GLY A 284 -14.40 28.47 -44.57
N THR A 285 -14.44 29.27 -45.64
CA THR A 285 -14.63 28.75 -47.00
C THR A 285 -13.48 27.86 -47.44
N GLY A 286 -13.79 26.66 -47.95
CA GLY A 286 -12.81 25.77 -48.58
C GLY A 286 -11.93 24.96 -47.64
N ILE A 287 -12.26 24.86 -46.34
CA ILE A 287 -11.46 24.13 -45.35
C ILE A 287 -12.20 23.01 -44.61
N ALA A 288 -13.43 22.65 -45.00
CA ALA A 288 -14.24 21.67 -44.29
C ALA A 288 -13.56 20.29 -44.16
N ASP A 289 -12.94 19.80 -45.23
CA ASP A 289 -12.20 18.53 -45.21
C ASP A 289 -10.93 18.61 -44.35
N TYR A 290 -10.25 19.76 -44.37
CA TYR A 290 -9.10 20.03 -43.50
C TYR A 290 -9.50 20.02 -42.03
N VAL A 291 -10.57 20.72 -41.66
CA VAL A 291 -11.10 20.76 -40.29
C VAL A 291 -11.49 19.34 -39.84
N THR A 292 -12.12 18.55 -40.71
CA THR A 292 -12.50 17.16 -40.42
C THR A 292 -11.27 16.28 -40.19
N ALA A 293 -10.27 16.37 -41.07
CA ALA A 293 -9.02 15.63 -40.93
C ALA A 293 -8.21 16.08 -39.69
N ALA A 294 -8.22 17.37 -39.36
CA ALA A 294 -7.54 17.93 -38.20
C ALA A 294 -8.16 17.40 -36.89
N LYS A 295 -9.50 17.35 -36.83
CA LYS A 295 -10.26 16.72 -35.75
C LYS A 295 -9.89 15.25 -35.58
N ALA A 296 -9.94 14.48 -36.67
CA ALA A 296 -9.64 13.06 -36.64
C ALA A 296 -8.20 12.77 -36.18
N ALA A 297 -7.22 13.51 -36.71
CA ALA A 297 -5.81 13.38 -36.31
C ALA A 297 -5.61 13.74 -34.83
N ALA A 298 -6.26 14.79 -34.34
CA ALA A 298 -6.24 15.18 -32.94
C ALA A 298 -6.84 14.09 -32.04
N THR A 299 -8.02 13.56 -32.35
CA THR A 299 -8.66 12.49 -31.59
C THR A 299 -7.81 11.21 -31.56
N ALA A 300 -7.26 10.79 -32.70
CA ALA A 300 -6.43 9.59 -32.76
C ALA A 300 -5.14 9.75 -31.92
N ALA A 301 -4.49 10.91 -31.97
CA ALA A 301 -3.34 11.20 -31.11
C ALA A 301 -3.70 11.24 -29.60
N GLU A 302 -4.92 11.69 -29.26
CA GLU A 302 -5.43 11.64 -27.89
C GLU A 302 -5.55 10.22 -27.37
N LEU A 303 -6.15 9.34 -28.18
CA LEU A 303 -6.34 7.93 -27.83
C LEU A 303 -5.00 7.24 -27.59
N VAL A 304 -3.99 7.50 -28.43
CA VAL A 304 -2.63 6.97 -28.22
C VAL A 304 -2.05 7.44 -26.89
N THR A 305 -2.17 8.73 -26.58
CA THR A 305 -1.62 9.31 -25.33
C THR A 305 -2.31 8.73 -24.10
N LYS A 306 -3.65 8.66 -24.12
CA LYS A 306 -4.45 8.08 -23.04
C LYS A 306 -4.16 6.58 -22.86
N ALA A 307 -4.08 5.84 -23.96
CA ALA A 307 -3.78 4.42 -23.96
C ALA A 307 -2.38 4.15 -23.40
N THR A 308 -1.37 4.91 -23.83
CA THR A 308 0.01 4.81 -23.31
C THR A 308 0.08 5.11 -21.82
N THR A 309 -0.64 6.14 -21.35
CA THR A 309 -0.69 6.49 -19.93
C THR A 309 -1.36 5.39 -19.10
N ALA A 310 -2.47 4.83 -19.60
CA ALA A 310 -3.17 3.75 -18.93
C ALA A 310 -2.35 2.44 -18.92
N ASP A 311 -1.67 2.11 -20.02
CA ASP A 311 -0.75 0.95 -20.08
C ASP A 311 0.40 1.08 -19.06
N ALA A 312 0.95 2.30 -18.89
CA ALA A 312 1.97 2.56 -17.87
C ALA A 312 1.43 2.35 -16.45
N ALA A 313 0.19 2.78 -16.16
CA ALA A 313 -0.45 2.53 -14.87
C ALA A 313 -0.66 1.03 -14.60
N ILE A 314 -1.10 0.27 -15.62
CA ILE A 314 -1.21 -1.20 -15.52
C ILE A 314 0.15 -1.82 -15.21
N ALA A 315 1.21 -1.40 -15.92
CA ALA A 315 2.55 -1.94 -15.72
C ALA A 315 3.07 -1.67 -14.29
N VAL A 316 2.85 -0.46 -13.76
CA VAL A 316 3.22 -0.11 -12.38
C VAL A 316 2.49 -0.99 -11.36
N ALA A 317 1.16 -1.12 -11.48
CA ALA A 317 0.38 -1.95 -10.57
C ALA A 317 0.77 -3.44 -10.67
N LYS A 318 1.00 -3.94 -11.89
CA LYS A 318 1.45 -5.32 -12.12
C LYS A 318 2.78 -5.64 -11.43
N VAL A 319 3.75 -4.72 -11.45
CA VAL A 319 5.03 -4.93 -10.74
C VAL A 319 4.82 -5.12 -9.25
N VAL A 320 3.87 -4.41 -8.63
CA VAL A 320 3.55 -4.57 -7.20
C VAL A 320 2.87 -5.92 -6.95
N VAL A 321 1.89 -6.29 -7.77
CA VAL A 321 1.21 -7.60 -7.70
C VAL A 321 2.20 -8.76 -7.82
N ASP A 322 3.12 -8.71 -8.79
CA ASP A 322 4.11 -9.76 -9.03
C ASP A 322 5.08 -9.91 -7.84
N LYS A 323 5.42 -8.81 -7.15
CA LYS A 323 6.24 -8.85 -5.92
C LYS A 323 5.51 -9.54 -4.77
N PHE A 324 4.22 -9.25 -4.56
CA PHE A 324 3.42 -9.93 -3.55
C PHE A 324 3.29 -11.43 -3.85
N ALA A 325 3.02 -11.80 -5.11
CA ALA A 325 2.94 -13.21 -5.52
C ALA A 325 4.25 -13.98 -5.29
N ALA A 326 5.40 -13.34 -5.52
CA ALA A 326 6.70 -13.93 -5.25
C ALA A 326 6.95 -14.18 -3.74
N LEU A 327 6.56 -13.23 -2.89
CA LEU A 327 6.68 -13.37 -1.44
C LEU A 327 5.69 -14.40 -0.87
N ASP A 328 4.47 -14.47 -1.39
CA ASP A 328 3.49 -15.49 -1.00
C ASP A 328 3.98 -16.91 -1.35
N THR A 329 4.60 -17.06 -2.53
CA THR A 329 5.29 -18.31 -2.91
C THR A 329 6.38 -18.67 -1.91
N LYS A 330 7.17 -17.69 -1.45
CA LYS A 330 8.23 -17.90 -0.44
C LYS A 330 7.65 -18.34 0.91
N VAL A 331 6.55 -17.74 1.37
CA VAL A 331 5.83 -18.15 2.59
C VAL A 331 5.30 -19.59 2.44
N THR A 332 4.71 -19.92 1.29
CA THR A 332 4.19 -21.26 1.00
C THR A 332 5.30 -22.31 1.03
N LEU A 333 6.45 -22.04 0.41
CA LEU A 333 7.60 -22.94 0.43
C LEU A 333 8.15 -23.14 1.84
N ALA A 334 8.39 -22.07 2.60
CA ALA A 334 8.88 -22.15 3.97
C ALA A 334 7.91 -22.94 4.88
N THR A 335 6.60 -22.72 4.71
CA THR A 335 5.56 -23.44 5.45
C THR A 335 5.52 -24.93 5.08
N THR A 336 5.69 -25.24 3.78
CA THR A 336 5.76 -26.61 3.29
C THR A 336 6.98 -27.35 3.85
N GLU A 337 8.14 -26.71 3.91
CA GLU A 337 9.35 -27.27 4.51
C GLU A 337 9.18 -27.55 6.00
N LEU A 338 8.60 -26.61 6.76
CA LEU A 338 8.29 -26.81 8.17
C LEU A 338 7.32 -27.99 8.37
N ASN A 339 6.24 -28.05 7.59
CA ASN A 339 5.27 -29.14 7.69
C ASN A 339 5.88 -30.50 7.31
N THR A 340 6.73 -30.55 6.28
CA THR A 340 7.46 -31.76 5.90
C THR A 340 8.36 -32.24 7.02
N PHE A 341 9.09 -31.31 7.66
CA PHE A 341 9.94 -31.61 8.81
C PHE A 341 9.12 -32.12 10.01
N LYS A 342 7.98 -31.48 10.31
CA LYS A 342 7.05 -31.92 11.36
C LYS A 342 6.57 -33.34 11.13
N THR A 343 6.12 -33.66 9.92
CA THR A 343 5.66 -35.01 9.58
C THR A 343 6.79 -36.05 9.68
N ALA A 344 7.98 -35.73 9.16
CA ALA A 344 9.12 -36.66 9.17
C ALA A 344 9.66 -36.95 10.59
N ASN A 345 9.42 -36.06 11.55
CA ASN A 345 9.93 -36.17 12.92
C ASN A 345 8.83 -36.29 13.98
N GLY A 346 7.58 -36.51 13.58
CA GLY A 346 6.42 -36.51 14.49
C GLY A 346 6.51 -37.54 15.62
N ASP A 347 7.33 -38.59 15.49
CA ASP A 347 7.58 -39.58 16.54
C ASP A 347 8.64 -39.16 17.58
N LYS A 348 9.40 -38.10 17.30
CA LYS A 348 10.55 -37.64 18.10
C LYS A 348 10.34 -36.26 18.71
N ILE A 349 9.68 -35.37 17.97
CA ILE A 349 9.44 -33.98 18.35
C ILE A 349 7.99 -33.61 18.09
N ASP A 350 7.46 -32.73 18.91
CA ASP A 350 6.15 -32.11 18.70
C ASP A 350 6.34 -30.59 18.53
N ILE A 351 5.95 -30.07 17.37
CA ILE A 351 6.11 -28.64 17.05
C ILE A 351 4.73 -27.98 17.06
N LYS A 352 4.48 -27.15 18.07
CA LYS A 352 3.19 -26.54 18.37
C LYS A 352 3.20 -25.05 18.07
N ASP A 353 2.28 -24.65 17.19
CA ASP A 353 1.94 -23.24 17.01
C ASP A 353 0.98 -22.82 18.12
N LEU A 354 1.36 -21.78 18.83
CA LEU A 354 0.59 -21.20 19.91
C LEU A 354 -0.34 -20.14 19.32
N THR A 355 -1.60 -20.50 19.08
CA THR A 355 -2.65 -19.59 18.61
C THR A 355 -3.89 -19.67 19.51
N GLY A 356 -4.33 -18.55 20.08
CA GLY A 356 -5.67 -18.26 20.60
C GLY A 356 -6.54 -19.37 21.22
N ASN A 357 -6.74 -19.28 22.55
CA ASN A 357 -7.86 -19.77 23.37
C ASN A 357 -8.13 -21.29 23.55
N THR A 358 -7.43 -22.22 22.90
CA THR A 358 -7.76 -23.67 23.09
C THR A 358 -6.59 -24.64 23.23
N ALA A 359 -5.34 -24.18 23.16
CA ALA A 359 -4.21 -25.07 23.40
C ALA A 359 -3.85 -25.08 24.88
N THR A 360 -4.50 -25.93 25.69
CA THR A 360 -3.79 -26.50 26.84
C THR A 360 -2.81 -27.50 26.23
N PRO A 361 -1.49 -27.28 26.23
CA PRO A 361 -0.57 -28.24 25.68
C PRO A 361 -0.67 -29.52 26.51
N VAL A 362 -1.32 -30.56 25.97
CA VAL A 362 -1.27 -31.89 26.58
C VAL A 362 0.08 -32.48 26.21
N VAL A 363 1.07 -32.16 27.03
CA VAL A 363 2.44 -32.66 26.92
C VAL A 363 2.55 -33.89 27.81
N ALA A 364 2.36 -35.07 27.23
CA ALA A 364 2.58 -36.34 27.90
C ALA A 364 3.10 -37.38 26.90
N THR A 365 4.26 -37.12 26.30
CA THR A 365 5.02 -38.14 25.57
C THR A 365 6.52 -37.95 25.78
N ALA A 366 7.33 -38.99 25.62
CA ALA A 366 8.80 -38.94 25.70
C ALA A 366 9.47 -38.16 24.53
N LYS A 367 8.75 -37.24 23.90
CA LYS A 367 9.16 -36.41 22.76
C LYS A 367 9.56 -35.03 23.28
N SER A 368 10.43 -34.34 22.55
CA SER A 368 10.74 -32.94 22.85
C SER A 368 9.71 -32.00 22.22
N ASP A 369 9.25 -31.01 22.98
CA ASP A 369 8.26 -30.04 22.51
C ASP A 369 8.92 -28.73 22.04
N VAL A 370 8.48 -28.21 20.90
CA VAL A 370 8.88 -26.91 20.36
C VAL A 370 7.63 -26.05 20.21
N PHE A 371 7.51 -25.04 21.06
CA PHE A 371 6.44 -24.06 21.02
C PHE A 371 6.90 -22.85 20.19
N TYR A 372 6.03 -22.31 19.34
CA TYR A 372 6.30 -21.07 18.63
C TYR A 372 5.03 -20.29 18.38
N PHE A 373 5.15 -19.01 18.05
CA PHE A 373 4.02 -18.19 17.64
C PHE A 373 4.13 -17.86 16.16
N THR A 374 3.09 -18.16 15.39
CA THR A 374 2.95 -17.57 14.05
C THR A 374 2.68 -16.06 14.13
N LYS A 375 1.97 -15.61 15.17
CA LYS A 375 1.76 -14.21 15.53
C LYS A 375 1.48 -14.16 17.02
N VAL A 376 2.23 -13.36 17.76
CA VAL A 376 1.99 -13.15 19.20
C VAL A 376 0.88 -12.11 19.35
N ALA A 377 -0.22 -12.44 20.01
CA ALA A 377 -1.24 -11.49 20.44
C ALA A 377 -1.26 -11.38 21.97
N ALA A 378 -1.68 -10.24 22.51
CA ALA A 378 -1.67 -10.01 23.96
C ALA A 378 -2.68 -10.88 24.73
N THR A 379 -3.56 -11.58 24.01
CA THR A 379 -4.51 -12.56 24.56
C THR A 379 -3.99 -14.00 24.50
N ASP A 380 -2.80 -14.22 23.94
CA ASP A 380 -2.22 -15.55 23.75
C ASP A 380 -1.49 -16.03 25.01
N ASP A 381 -2.22 -16.05 26.14
CA ASP A 381 -1.71 -16.55 27.41
C ASP A 381 -1.81 -18.08 27.48
N PHE A 382 -0.74 -18.74 27.89
CA PHE A 382 -0.66 -20.20 27.98
C PHE A 382 -0.10 -20.67 29.31
N THR A 383 -0.42 -21.90 29.67
CA THR A 383 0.22 -22.60 30.80
C THR A 383 0.79 -23.91 30.31
N VAL A 384 2.06 -24.17 30.63
CA VAL A 384 2.75 -25.44 30.41
C VAL A 384 3.06 -26.06 31.78
N GLY A 385 2.69 -27.31 32.01
CA GLY A 385 2.81 -27.97 33.32
C GLY A 385 1.53 -27.96 34.17
N GLY A 386 1.57 -28.64 35.32
CA GLY A 386 0.45 -28.71 36.28
C GLY A 386 0.24 -30.07 36.94
N ALA A 387 0.66 -31.16 36.29
CA ALA A 387 0.82 -32.49 36.88
C ALA A 387 2.29 -32.92 36.72
N ALA A 388 2.85 -33.69 37.66
CA ALA A 388 4.28 -34.00 37.70
C ALA A 388 4.86 -34.68 36.43
N ALA A 389 4.01 -35.15 35.52
CA ALA A 389 4.38 -35.78 34.25
C ALA A 389 4.27 -34.87 33.01
N THR A 390 3.98 -33.57 33.16
CA THR A 390 3.66 -32.66 32.03
C THR A 390 4.44 -31.33 32.06
N ASN A 391 5.53 -31.24 32.81
CA ASN A 391 6.31 -30.00 32.96
C ASN A 391 7.19 -29.74 31.73
N PHE A 392 7.37 -28.46 31.39
CA PHE A 392 8.41 -28.02 30.45
C PHE A 392 9.77 -28.47 30.97
N GLY A 393 10.49 -29.27 30.19
CA GLY A 393 11.64 -30.03 30.66
C GLY A 393 12.75 -30.15 29.62
N ALA A 394 13.71 -31.02 29.90
CA ALA A 394 14.89 -31.19 29.06
C ALA A 394 14.53 -31.51 27.59
N GLY A 395 15.04 -30.69 26.67
CA GLY A 395 14.76 -30.78 25.23
C GLY A 395 13.60 -29.89 24.76
N ASP A 396 12.80 -29.32 25.66
CA ASP A 396 11.72 -28.42 25.29
C ASP A 396 12.21 -27.01 24.99
N ASN A 397 11.57 -26.34 24.03
CA ASN A 397 11.97 -25.03 23.55
C ASN A 397 10.76 -24.14 23.24
N ILE A 398 10.92 -22.82 23.42
CA ILE A 398 10.00 -21.79 22.95
C ILE A 398 10.74 -20.92 21.94
N VAL A 399 10.32 -20.92 20.68
CA VAL A 399 10.89 -20.15 19.58
C VAL A 399 10.11 -18.85 19.42
N LEU A 400 10.74 -17.73 19.79
CA LEU A 400 10.21 -16.38 19.70
C LEU A 400 10.65 -15.68 18.40
N GLY A 401 11.84 -16.03 17.89
CA GLY A 401 12.45 -15.45 16.70
C GLY A 401 13.44 -14.32 17.02
N SER A 402 14.27 -13.96 16.03
CA SER A 402 15.43 -13.07 16.21
C SER A 402 15.08 -11.59 16.49
N GLY A 403 13.79 -11.22 16.44
CA GLY A 403 13.33 -9.87 16.75
C GLY A 403 13.26 -9.57 18.25
N TYR A 404 13.34 -10.61 19.10
CA TYR A 404 13.22 -10.49 20.55
C TYR A 404 14.58 -10.38 21.25
N VAL A 405 14.67 -9.48 22.21
CA VAL A 405 15.83 -9.32 23.09
C VAL A 405 15.44 -9.77 24.50
N PHE A 406 16.26 -10.61 25.13
CA PHE A 406 16.05 -10.98 26.53
C PHE A 406 16.40 -9.79 27.43
N ASN A 407 15.44 -9.37 28.24
CA ASN A 407 15.64 -8.38 29.29
C ASN A 407 15.67 -9.09 30.65
N SER A 408 16.84 -9.14 31.27
CA SER A 408 17.04 -9.73 32.59
C SER A 408 16.65 -8.80 33.75
N GLY A 409 16.21 -7.58 33.45
CA GLY A 409 15.72 -6.58 34.39
C GLY A 409 14.24 -6.78 34.75
N ALA A 410 13.70 -5.82 35.49
CA ALA A 410 12.26 -5.79 35.79
C ALA A 410 11.46 -5.37 34.55
N LEU A 411 10.19 -5.77 34.47
CA LEU A 411 9.26 -5.32 33.42
C LEU A 411 9.24 -3.80 33.25
N THR A 412 9.38 -3.06 34.35
CA THR A 412 9.43 -1.58 34.37
C THR A 412 10.68 -0.97 33.74
N THR A 413 11.68 -1.79 33.38
CA THR A 413 12.92 -1.37 32.72
C THR A 413 12.94 -1.68 31.23
N GLY A 414 11.77 -2.00 30.66
CA GLY A 414 11.64 -2.33 29.25
C GLY A 414 11.94 -1.17 28.31
N SER A 415 12.26 -1.52 27.06
CA SER A 415 12.64 -0.63 25.97
C SER A 415 11.46 -0.38 25.03
N ALA A 416 11.15 0.89 24.79
CA ALA A 416 10.18 1.28 23.76
C ALA A 416 10.74 1.20 22.31
N SER A 417 11.88 0.54 22.11
CA SER A 417 12.57 0.46 20.82
C SER A 417 12.94 -0.94 20.37
N ALA A 418 12.71 -1.95 21.22
CA ALA A 418 12.94 -3.35 20.91
C ALA A 418 11.76 -4.18 21.42
N LEU A 419 11.49 -5.31 20.77
CA LEU A 419 10.60 -6.32 21.34
C LEU A 419 11.38 -7.10 22.39
N GLU A 420 10.84 -7.22 23.60
CA GLU A 420 11.53 -7.89 24.70
C GLU A 420 10.85 -9.15 25.17
N VAL A 421 11.63 -10.01 25.82
CA VAL A 421 11.15 -11.15 26.60
C VAL A 421 11.71 -11.07 28.02
N PHE A 422 10.84 -11.31 29.01
CA PHE A 422 11.17 -11.26 30.43
C PHE A 422 10.86 -12.59 31.10
N PHE A 423 11.63 -12.93 32.13
CA PHE A 423 11.32 -14.04 33.04
C PHE A 423 10.90 -13.51 34.39
N VAL A 424 9.65 -13.79 34.77
CA VAL A 424 9.07 -13.35 36.03
C VAL A 424 8.81 -14.55 36.92
N LYS A 425 9.41 -14.56 38.11
CA LYS A 425 9.23 -15.65 39.07
C LYS A 425 7.82 -15.66 39.64
N THR A 426 7.21 -16.83 39.73
CA THR A 426 5.91 -17.04 40.41
C THR A 426 6.06 -18.00 41.60
N ALA A 427 4.99 -18.19 42.37
CA ALA A 427 4.98 -19.15 43.47
C ALA A 427 5.06 -20.62 43.00
N THR A 428 4.65 -20.89 41.75
CA THR A 428 4.53 -22.24 41.19
C THR A 428 5.50 -22.50 40.03
N GLY A 429 6.29 -21.50 39.61
CA GLY A 429 7.22 -21.60 38.49
C GLY A 429 7.70 -20.25 37.96
N THR A 430 7.65 -20.07 36.64
CA THR A 430 8.15 -18.87 35.93
C THR A 430 7.19 -18.47 34.82
N GLN A 431 6.90 -17.18 34.70
CA GLN A 431 6.24 -16.59 33.53
C GLN A 431 7.29 -16.14 32.51
N VAL A 432 7.14 -16.61 31.28
CA VAL A 432 7.81 -16.05 30.10
C VAL A 432 6.87 -14.99 29.53
N VAL A 433 7.22 -13.72 29.73
CA VAL A 433 6.43 -12.56 29.27
C VAL A 433 7.02 -12.07 27.97
N ILE A 434 6.23 -12.11 26.89
CA ILE A 434 6.67 -11.86 25.52
C ILE A 434 5.94 -10.63 24.99
N GLU A 435 6.66 -9.57 24.68
CA GLU A 435 6.02 -8.36 24.17
C GLU A 435 5.43 -8.56 22.77
N THR A 436 4.28 -7.95 22.52
CA THR A 436 3.62 -7.91 21.20
C THR A 436 3.98 -6.66 20.41
N ASN A 437 4.41 -5.60 21.11
CA ASN A 437 4.86 -4.33 20.55
C ASN A 437 6.03 -3.79 21.40
N ALA A 438 6.95 -3.06 20.77
CA ALA A 438 8.12 -2.47 21.44
C ALA A 438 7.70 -1.24 22.28
N VAL A 439 7.10 -1.49 23.44
CA VAL A 439 6.56 -0.45 24.33
C VAL A 439 7.16 -0.52 25.74
N GLY A 440 8.10 -1.44 25.98
CA GLY A 440 8.74 -1.63 27.27
C GLY A 440 7.77 -2.02 28.38
N SER A 441 6.74 -2.80 28.02
CA SER A 441 5.72 -3.34 28.93
C SER A 441 5.00 -2.30 29.79
N ALA A 442 4.94 -1.05 29.33
CA ALA A 442 4.52 0.12 30.11
C ALA A 442 3.11 0.03 30.70
N THR A 443 2.19 -0.74 30.07
CA THR A 443 0.80 -0.88 30.54
C THR A 443 0.48 -2.25 31.14
N THR A 444 1.48 -3.11 31.31
CA THR A 444 1.28 -4.46 31.85
C THR A 444 0.90 -4.41 33.33
N ALA A 445 -0.20 -5.05 33.71
CA ALA A 445 -0.67 -5.11 35.08
C ALA A 445 0.03 -6.24 35.84
N THR A 446 0.68 -5.90 36.96
CA THR A 446 1.36 -6.87 37.82
C THR A 446 0.78 -6.90 39.23
N ASP A 447 0.87 -8.05 39.90
CA ASP A 447 0.61 -8.14 41.34
C ASP A 447 1.79 -7.59 42.18
N THR A 448 1.69 -7.69 43.50
CA THR A 448 2.74 -7.23 44.43
C THR A 448 4.01 -8.06 44.39
N ALA A 449 3.97 -9.27 43.82
CA ALA A 449 5.14 -10.11 43.57
C ALA A 449 5.76 -9.84 42.19
N GLY A 450 5.18 -8.93 41.40
CA GLY A 450 5.63 -8.61 40.05
C GLY A 450 5.10 -9.57 38.98
N VAL A 451 4.23 -10.51 39.34
CA VAL A 451 3.62 -11.49 38.43
C VAL A 451 2.64 -10.78 37.52
N VAL A 452 2.71 -11.04 36.21
CA VAL A 452 1.77 -10.47 35.25
C VAL A 452 0.39 -11.08 35.48
N THR A 453 -0.60 -10.20 35.68
CA THR A 453 -2.02 -10.55 35.90
C THR A 453 -2.92 -10.13 34.74
N GLY A 454 -2.40 -9.33 33.82
CA GLY A 454 -3.02 -9.00 32.54
C GLY A 454 -2.18 -8.01 31.74
N SER A 455 -2.21 -8.11 30.42
CA SER A 455 -1.54 -7.17 29.52
C SER A 455 -2.32 -7.00 28.22
N ASN A 456 -2.33 -5.79 27.67
CA ASN A 456 -2.77 -5.55 26.28
C ASN A 456 -1.59 -5.56 25.30
N GLU A 457 -0.37 -5.75 25.82
CA GLU A 457 0.87 -5.52 25.09
C GLU A 457 1.84 -6.69 25.19
N ALA A 458 1.51 -7.75 25.94
CA ALA A 458 2.35 -8.94 26.08
C ALA A 458 1.50 -10.22 26.10
N ALA A 459 2.06 -11.30 25.56
CA ALA A 459 1.59 -12.67 25.78
C ALA A 459 2.38 -13.29 26.94
N VAL A 460 1.72 -14.08 27.78
CA VAL A 460 2.35 -14.71 28.95
C VAL A 460 2.26 -16.22 28.88
N ILE A 461 3.41 -16.89 28.87
CA ILE A 461 3.50 -18.35 29.03
C ILE A 461 3.91 -18.66 30.47
N ASN A 462 3.01 -19.25 31.25
CA ASN A 462 3.29 -19.73 32.58
C ASN A 462 3.87 -21.15 32.56
N LEU A 463 5.13 -21.29 32.94
CA LEU A 463 5.84 -22.57 33.06
C LEU A 463 5.78 -23.08 34.50
N VAL A 464 4.85 -24.00 34.78
CA VAL A 464 4.63 -24.58 36.11
C VAL A 464 5.72 -25.61 36.43
N GLY A 465 6.25 -25.54 37.64
CA GLY A 465 7.33 -26.42 38.11
C GLY A 465 8.71 -26.07 37.55
N VAL A 466 8.83 -24.99 36.76
CA VAL A 466 10.08 -24.52 36.17
C VAL A 466 10.48 -23.19 36.78
N THR A 467 11.66 -23.15 37.38
CA THR A 467 12.28 -21.93 37.91
C THR A 467 13.17 -21.28 36.85
N ALA A 468 13.41 -19.98 36.97
CA ALA A 468 14.13 -19.21 35.95
C ALA A 468 15.60 -19.67 35.73
N ASP A 469 16.20 -20.33 36.71
CA ASP A 469 17.54 -20.96 36.61
C ASP A 469 17.55 -22.23 35.75
N HIS A 470 16.39 -22.84 35.48
CA HIS A 470 16.26 -23.89 34.48
C HIS A 470 16.05 -23.34 33.07
N LEU A 471 16.09 -22.02 32.86
CA LEU A 471 15.84 -21.40 31.56
C LEU A 471 17.07 -20.67 31.05
N SER A 472 17.31 -20.78 29.75
CA SER A 472 18.28 -19.96 29.03
C SER A 472 17.61 -19.30 27.83
N VAL A 473 18.08 -18.10 27.46
CA VAL A 473 17.67 -17.42 26.22
C VAL A 473 18.87 -17.20 25.34
N ALA A 474 18.78 -17.65 24.09
CA ALA A 474 19.76 -17.36 23.06
C ALA A 474 19.06 -17.22 21.71
N ASN A 475 19.38 -16.16 20.96
CA ASN A 475 18.93 -15.96 19.58
C ASN A 475 17.42 -16.10 19.38
N GLY A 476 16.62 -15.60 20.33
CA GLY A 476 15.17 -15.67 20.27
C GLY A 476 14.58 -17.04 20.56
N VAL A 477 15.32 -17.92 21.25
CA VAL A 477 14.83 -19.20 21.75
C VAL A 477 15.01 -19.28 23.26
N VAL A 478 13.95 -19.70 23.96
CA VAL A 478 13.97 -20.09 25.37
C VAL A 478 14.11 -21.60 25.46
N SER A 479 15.13 -22.10 26.14
CA SER A 479 15.40 -23.54 26.30
C SER A 479 15.50 -23.94 27.77
N TYR A 480 15.04 -25.15 28.11
CA TYR A 480 15.31 -25.76 29.41
C TYR A 480 16.79 -26.18 29.52
N VAL A 481 17.46 -25.87 30.63
CA VAL A 481 18.88 -26.16 30.89
C VAL A 481 19.15 -26.99 32.13
#